data_AF-A0AAN9HVA8-F1
#
_entry.id   AF-A0AAN9HVA8-F1
#
_cell.length_a   1.000
_cell.length_b   1.000
_cell.length_c   1.000
_cell.angle_alpha   90.00
_cell.angle_beta   90.00
_cell.angle_gamma   90.00
#
_symmetry.space_group_name_H-M   'P 1'
#
loop_
_entity.id
_entity.type
_entity.pdbx_description
1 polymer ?
#
loop_
_entity_poly.entity_id
_entity_poly.type
_entity_poly.pdbx_seq_one_letter_code
_entity_poly.pdbx_strand_id
1 'polypeptide(L)'
;MVESETPPRVEGKYAAIVVCWLLGNGCLFSWNSMLTIEDYYVDLFPKYHPSRVLTLVYQPFAVGSLLILTYYEAKLNTRKRILFGFSLFFIATLSILVLDLATSGKGGLGTFIGICVISGAYGLADAHAQGGMVGDLSYMHPEFLQSFLAGLAASGALTSALRLITKAAFENSKNGLRKGAILFFTISTFFELLCVFLYAIIFPKLPIVKYYRSKAASEGSKTVTGDLAAGGIQTSTTGDDGDAKQERKGNKQLLMENIDYAIDLFLIYVLTLSIFPGFLSEDTGKHSLGTWYALVLIAMYNVFDLIGRYAPLVKFLKLESRRWITIAILSRFLLIPAFYFTAKYGDQGWMTFLTSFLGLTNGHLTVCVLTSAPKGYKGPEQNALGNILVLFLLGGLFAGVTLDWLWLIGKGW
;
A
#
# COMPACT_ATOMS: atom_id res chain seq x y z
N MET A 1 7.14 -31.63 -35.20
CA MET A 1 6.70 -30.39 -34.53
C MET A 1 7.54 -30.29 -33.27
N VAL A 2 8.46 -29.32 -33.23
CA VAL A 2 9.26 -29.06 -32.03
C VAL A 2 8.36 -28.24 -31.12
N GLU A 3 7.85 -28.85 -30.05
CA GLU A 3 7.23 -28.10 -28.97
C GLU A 3 8.27 -27.11 -28.44
N SER A 4 7.97 -25.81 -28.56
CA SER A 4 8.81 -24.77 -28.00
C SER A 4 8.67 -24.80 -26.48
N GLU A 5 9.49 -25.61 -25.82
CA GLU A 5 9.63 -25.58 -24.36
C GLU A 5 10.06 -24.17 -23.95
N THR A 6 9.14 -23.43 -23.34
CA THR A 6 9.45 -22.16 -22.67
C THR A 6 10.58 -22.42 -21.66
N PRO A 7 11.67 -21.64 -21.65
CA PRO A 7 12.76 -21.88 -20.71
C PRO A 7 12.21 -21.91 -19.27
N PRO A 8 12.65 -22.85 -18.40
CA PRO A 8 12.09 -23.07 -17.07
C PRO A 8 12.11 -21.82 -16.17
N ARG A 9 12.86 -20.78 -16.54
CA ARG A 9 12.90 -19.46 -15.90
C ARG A 9 11.65 -18.59 -16.15
N VAL A 10 10.74 -18.95 -17.06
CA VAL A 10 9.57 -18.13 -17.43
C VAL A 10 8.24 -18.81 -17.11
N GLU A 11 8.25 -20.10 -16.77
CA GLU A 11 7.03 -20.85 -16.46
C GLU A 11 6.33 -20.28 -15.20
N GLY A 12 5.02 -20.02 -15.33
CA GLY A 12 4.23 -19.43 -14.25
C GLY A 12 4.42 -17.91 -14.07
N LYS A 13 5.20 -17.22 -14.93
CA LYS A 13 5.41 -15.76 -14.86
C LYS A 13 4.11 -14.96 -14.84
N TYR A 14 3.20 -15.21 -15.80
CA TYR A 14 1.93 -14.48 -15.87
C TYR A 14 1.03 -14.75 -14.68
N ALA A 15 0.97 -16.00 -14.20
CA ALA A 15 0.25 -16.34 -12.99
C ALA A 15 0.83 -15.60 -11.77
N ALA A 16 2.15 -15.53 -11.65
CA ALA A 16 2.81 -14.76 -10.59
C ALA A 16 2.48 -13.27 -10.66
N ILE A 17 2.47 -12.66 -11.87
CA ILE A 17 2.08 -11.26 -12.08
C ILE A 17 0.65 -11.01 -11.57
N VAL A 18 -0.30 -11.86 -11.94
CA VAL A 18 -1.71 -11.73 -11.52
C VAL A 18 -1.85 -11.92 -10.00
N VAL A 19 -1.18 -12.92 -9.42
CA VAL A 19 -1.21 -13.15 -7.98
C VAL A 19 -0.58 -11.98 -7.23
N CYS A 20 0.56 -11.44 -7.69
CA CYS A 20 1.17 -10.24 -7.12
C CYS A 20 0.23 -9.04 -7.17
N TRP A 21 -0.51 -8.86 -8.26
CA TRP A 21 -1.50 -7.78 -8.38
C TRP A 21 -2.62 -7.92 -7.34
N LEU A 22 -3.18 -9.12 -7.19
CA LEU A 22 -4.24 -9.40 -6.22
C LEU A 22 -3.75 -9.24 -4.78
N LEU A 23 -2.55 -9.72 -4.46
CA LEU A 23 -1.95 -9.55 -3.14
C LEU A 23 -1.64 -8.09 -2.83
N GLY A 24 -1.17 -7.32 -3.82
CA GLY A 24 -0.97 -5.88 -3.69
C GLY A 24 -2.28 -5.15 -3.42
N ASN A 25 -3.36 -5.56 -4.09
CA ASN A 25 -4.69 -5.02 -3.83
C ASN A 25 -5.12 -5.29 -2.37
N GLY A 26 -4.95 -6.52 -1.88
CA GLY A 26 -5.33 -6.91 -0.52
C GLY A 26 -4.59 -6.16 0.58
N CYS A 27 -3.37 -5.67 0.35
CA CYS A 27 -2.67 -4.88 1.37
C CYS A 27 -3.36 -3.53 1.69
N LEU A 28 -4.19 -3.00 0.80
CA LEU A 28 -4.86 -1.72 1.01
C LEU A 28 -6.37 -1.75 0.77
N PHE A 29 -6.94 -2.85 0.27
CA PHE A 29 -8.36 -2.90 -0.07
C PHE A 29 -9.27 -2.71 1.13
N SER A 30 -8.99 -3.42 2.23
CA SER A 30 -9.70 -3.29 3.51
C SER A 30 -9.57 -1.88 4.10
N TRP A 31 -8.36 -1.33 4.14
CA TRP A 31 -8.11 0.03 4.61
C TRP A 31 -8.82 1.10 3.75
N ASN A 32 -8.67 1.04 2.43
CA ASN A 32 -9.33 1.96 1.51
C ASN A 32 -10.85 1.82 1.56
N SER A 33 -11.37 0.63 1.81
CA SER A 33 -12.82 0.44 2.02
C SER A 33 -13.31 1.23 3.23
N MET A 34 -12.54 1.23 4.32
CA MET A 34 -12.86 2.02 5.51
C MET A 34 -12.77 3.53 5.24
N LEU A 35 -11.71 3.99 4.57
CA LEU A 35 -11.58 5.43 4.27
C LEU A 35 -12.64 5.94 3.29
N THR A 36 -13.00 5.15 2.28
CA THR A 36 -13.86 5.63 1.18
C THR A 36 -15.31 5.80 1.61
N ILE A 37 -15.75 5.10 2.66
CA ILE A 37 -17.08 5.28 3.26
C ILE A 37 -17.10 6.37 4.35
N GLU A 38 -16.23 7.37 4.25
CA GLU A 38 -16.09 8.47 5.22
C GLU A 38 -17.43 9.10 5.60
N ASP A 39 -18.34 9.31 4.64
CA ASP A 39 -19.64 9.91 4.89
C ASP A 39 -20.55 9.06 5.79
N TYR A 40 -20.42 7.73 5.78
CA TYR A 40 -21.05 6.86 6.77
C TYR A 40 -20.47 7.09 8.17
N TYR A 41 -19.16 7.27 8.29
CA TYR A 41 -18.51 7.53 9.57
C TYR A 41 -18.76 8.93 10.09
N VAL A 42 -18.82 9.95 9.23
CA VAL A 42 -19.16 11.32 9.60
C VAL A 42 -20.61 11.42 10.10
N ASP A 43 -21.53 10.67 9.49
CA ASP A 43 -22.91 10.55 9.97
C ASP A 43 -22.99 9.93 11.38
N LEU A 44 -22.19 8.89 11.64
CA LEU A 44 -22.14 8.22 12.95
C LEU A 44 -21.36 8.98 14.02
N PHE A 45 -20.31 9.71 13.63
CA PHE A 45 -19.28 10.28 14.51
C PHE A 45 -18.96 11.74 14.17
N PRO A 46 -19.95 12.65 14.14
CA PRO A 46 -19.78 14.01 13.62
C PRO A 46 -18.78 14.88 14.39
N LYS A 47 -18.42 14.48 15.63
CA LYS A 47 -17.49 15.23 16.50
C LYS A 47 -16.07 14.67 16.54
N TYR A 48 -15.78 13.61 15.79
CA TYR A 48 -14.54 12.84 15.96
C TYR A 48 -13.58 12.85 14.77
N HIS A 49 -13.89 13.60 13.70
CA HIS A 49 -13.06 13.69 12.48
C HIS A 49 -12.53 12.31 12.03
N PRO A 50 -13.43 11.35 11.73
CA PRO A 50 -13.04 9.94 11.54
C PRO A 50 -11.99 9.74 10.45
N SER A 51 -12.02 10.50 9.35
CA SER A 51 -11.02 10.41 8.27
C SER A 51 -9.60 10.73 8.74
N ARG A 52 -9.43 11.73 9.62
CA ARG A 52 -8.12 12.11 10.18
C ARG A 52 -7.71 11.27 11.39
N VAL A 53 -8.65 10.92 12.27
CA VAL A 53 -8.35 10.14 13.48
C VAL A 53 -8.03 8.69 13.14
N LEU A 54 -8.78 8.06 12.23
CA LEU A 54 -8.51 6.67 11.85
C LEU A 54 -7.13 6.54 11.21
N THR A 55 -6.73 7.47 10.34
CA THR A 55 -5.37 7.51 9.78
C THR A 55 -4.32 7.69 10.88
N LEU A 56 -4.55 8.58 11.85
CA LEU A 56 -3.61 8.83 12.94
C LEU A 56 -3.45 7.62 13.87
N VAL A 57 -4.49 6.80 14.03
CA VAL A 57 -4.41 5.55 14.79
C VAL A 57 -3.68 4.46 13.99
N TYR A 58 -3.93 4.33 12.69
CA TYR A 58 -3.29 3.33 11.83
C TYR A 58 -1.76 3.46 11.81
N GLN A 59 -1.26 4.68 11.59
CA GLN A 59 0.14 4.90 11.20
C GLN A 59 1.18 4.54 12.29
N PRO A 60 0.99 4.86 13.58
CA PRO A 60 1.93 4.46 14.63
C PRO A 60 2.11 2.95 14.74
N PHE A 61 1.02 2.18 14.62
CA PHE A 61 1.11 0.71 14.63
C PHE A 61 1.83 0.19 13.38
N ALA A 62 1.58 0.79 12.21
CA ALA A 62 2.23 0.43 10.97
C ALA A 62 3.75 0.70 11.02
N VAL A 63 4.16 1.94 11.33
CA VAL A 63 5.57 2.35 11.40
C VAL A 63 6.30 1.61 12.53
N GLY A 64 5.72 1.56 13.73
CA GLY A 64 6.34 0.90 14.89
C GLY A 64 6.57 -0.59 14.64
N SER A 65 5.57 -1.28 14.08
CA SER A 65 5.70 -2.70 13.76
C SER A 65 6.71 -2.93 12.65
N LEU A 66 6.68 -2.12 11.58
CA LEU A 66 7.62 -2.28 10.47
C LEU A 66 9.06 -1.97 10.87
N LEU A 67 9.29 -1.03 11.79
CA LEU A 67 10.61 -0.73 12.33
C LEU A 67 11.20 -1.96 13.03
N ILE A 68 10.41 -2.62 13.89
CA ILE A 68 10.81 -3.85 14.58
C ILE A 68 11.07 -4.97 13.56
N LEU A 69 10.16 -5.17 12.61
CA LEU A 69 10.28 -6.21 11.58
C LEU A 69 11.49 -5.98 10.67
N THR A 70 11.80 -4.73 10.31
CA THR A 70 12.96 -4.36 9.49
C THR A 70 14.27 -4.58 10.25
N TYR A 71 14.29 -4.29 11.56
CA TYR A 71 15.47 -4.54 12.39
C TYR A 71 15.80 -6.03 12.52
N TYR A 72 14.78 -6.88 12.67
CA TYR A 72 14.94 -8.33 12.81
C TYR A 72 14.79 -9.11 11.50
N GLU A 73 14.63 -8.44 10.36
CA GLU A 73 14.28 -9.00 9.04
C GLU A 73 15.02 -10.30 8.72
N ALA A 74 16.34 -10.29 8.85
CA ALA A 74 17.22 -11.40 8.48
C ALA A 74 16.96 -12.70 9.25
N LYS A 75 16.30 -12.62 10.42
CA LYS A 75 15.98 -13.75 11.30
C LYS A 75 14.53 -14.20 11.18
N LEU A 76 13.68 -13.42 10.51
CA LEU A 76 12.25 -13.69 10.42
C LEU A 76 11.95 -14.62 9.24
N ASN A 77 10.90 -15.43 9.41
CA ASN A 77 10.36 -16.23 8.33
C ASN A 77 9.32 -15.40 7.55
N THR A 78 9.63 -15.05 6.30
CA THR A 78 8.80 -14.16 5.46
C THR A 78 7.39 -14.72 5.28
N ARG A 79 7.26 -16.05 5.09
CA ARG A 79 5.97 -16.72 5.00
C ARG A 79 5.06 -16.47 6.19
N LYS A 80 5.57 -16.72 7.41
CA LYS A 80 4.79 -16.54 8.65
C LYS A 80 4.36 -15.10 8.82
N ARG A 81 5.27 -14.17 8.52
CA ARG A 81 5.02 -12.73 8.57
C ARG A 81 3.88 -12.32 7.63
N ILE A 82 3.96 -12.68 6.34
CA ILE A 82 2.97 -12.26 5.34
C ILE A 82 1.61 -12.93 5.58
N LEU A 83 1.58 -14.22 5.94
CA LEU A 83 0.33 -14.90 6.29
C LEU A 83 -0.33 -14.30 7.52
N PHE A 84 0.45 -13.91 8.54
CA PHE A 84 -0.08 -13.19 9.69
C PHE A 84 -0.72 -11.88 9.27
N GLY A 85 -0.07 -11.09 8.41
CA GLY A 85 -0.60 -9.83 7.89
C GLY A 85 -1.95 -10.01 7.18
N PHE A 86 -2.03 -10.86 6.15
CA PHE A 86 -3.30 -11.09 5.44
C PHE A 86 -4.39 -11.73 6.31
N SER A 87 -4.03 -12.63 7.23
CA SER A 87 -5.00 -13.20 8.17
C SER A 87 -5.54 -12.13 9.13
N LEU A 88 -4.70 -11.20 9.57
CA LEU A 88 -5.11 -10.10 10.42
C LEU A 88 -5.99 -9.10 9.65
N PHE A 89 -5.69 -8.80 8.38
CA PHE A 89 -6.61 -8.01 7.53
C PHE A 89 -7.99 -8.65 7.42
N PHE A 90 -8.05 -9.97 7.20
CA PHE A 90 -9.30 -10.73 7.15
C PHE A 90 -10.08 -10.64 8.48
N ILE A 91 -9.42 -10.94 9.61
CA ILE A 91 -10.05 -10.92 10.94
C ILE A 91 -10.50 -9.51 11.31
N ALA A 92 -9.68 -8.50 11.05
CA ALA A 92 -9.98 -7.10 11.34
C ALA A 92 -11.21 -6.63 10.54
N THR A 93 -11.26 -6.93 9.24
CA THR A 93 -12.39 -6.56 8.38
C THR A 93 -13.68 -7.27 8.78
N LEU A 94 -13.60 -8.57 9.09
CA LEU A 94 -14.73 -9.32 9.64
C LEU A 94 -15.21 -8.73 10.97
N SER A 95 -14.29 -8.26 11.82
CA SER A 95 -14.61 -7.62 13.09
C SER A 95 -15.37 -6.31 12.91
N ILE A 96 -15.14 -5.54 11.83
CA ILE A 96 -15.97 -4.35 11.51
C ILE A 96 -17.41 -4.76 11.24
N LEU A 97 -17.64 -5.81 10.45
CA LEU A 97 -18.98 -6.32 10.17
C LEU A 97 -19.67 -6.79 11.45
N VAL A 98 -18.96 -7.53 12.30
CA VAL A 98 -19.48 -7.98 13.60
C VAL A 98 -19.81 -6.79 14.50
N LEU A 99 -18.96 -5.76 14.53
CA LEU A 99 -19.19 -4.55 15.31
C LEU A 99 -20.42 -3.77 14.82
N ASP A 100 -20.59 -3.59 13.50
CA ASP A 100 -21.80 -2.96 12.94
C ASP A 100 -23.06 -3.76 13.31
N LEU A 101 -23.02 -5.09 13.17
CA LEU A 101 -24.17 -5.94 13.49
C LEU A 101 -24.50 -5.90 14.99
N ALA A 102 -23.49 -6.02 15.87
CA ALA A 102 -23.66 -6.01 17.32
C ALA A 102 -24.17 -4.67 17.84
N THR A 103 -23.76 -3.56 17.23
CA THR A 103 -24.21 -2.21 17.60
C THR A 103 -25.49 -1.80 16.86
N SER A 104 -26.00 -2.64 15.96
CA SER A 104 -27.09 -2.29 15.03
C SER A 104 -26.79 -1.02 14.22
N GLY A 105 -25.51 -0.78 13.90
CA GLY A 105 -25.03 0.40 13.21
C GLY A 105 -25.19 1.69 14.01
N LYS A 106 -25.32 1.60 15.34
CA LYS A 106 -25.38 2.78 16.20
C LYS A 106 -23.96 3.31 16.46
N GLY A 107 -23.81 4.61 16.33
CA GLY A 107 -22.59 5.32 16.69
C GLY A 107 -22.37 5.38 18.20
N GLY A 108 -21.55 6.33 18.63
CA GLY A 108 -21.20 6.55 20.03
C GLY A 108 -19.77 6.12 20.37
N LEU A 109 -19.33 6.50 21.58
CA LEU A 109 -17.92 6.39 21.98
C LEU A 109 -17.40 4.95 21.92
N GLY A 110 -18.17 3.97 22.37
CA GLY A 110 -17.76 2.56 22.35
C GLY A 110 -17.53 2.04 20.92
N THR A 111 -18.46 2.30 20.00
CA THR A 111 -18.33 1.93 18.58
C THR A 111 -17.13 2.61 17.94
N PHE A 112 -16.91 3.91 18.23
CA PHE A 112 -15.77 4.64 17.69
C PHE A 112 -14.43 4.06 18.18
N ILE A 113 -14.31 3.78 19.49
CA ILE A 113 -13.13 3.11 20.05
C ILE A 113 -12.90 1.75 19.38
N GLY A 114 -13.95 0.97 19.16
CA GLY A 114 -13.87 -0.31 18.45
C GLY A 114 -13.29 -0.16 17.03
N ILE A 115 -13.76 0.82 16.26
CA ILE A 115 -13.25 1.11 14.92
C ILE A 115 -11.78 1.58 14.98
N CYS A 116 -11.40 2.40 15.98
CA CYS A 116 -10.01 2.80 16.18
C CYS A 116 -9.09 1.59 16.48
N VAL A 117 -9.53 0.66 17.32
CA VAL A 117 -8.76 -0.58 17.59
C VAL A 117 -8.57 -1.39 16.31
N ILE A 118 -9.61 -1.50 15.49
CA ILE A 118 -9.53 -2.18 14.20
C ILE A 118 -8.59 -1.44 13.23
N SER A 119 -8.62 -0.11 13.22
CA SER A 119 -7.67 0.72 12.46
C SER A 119 -6.21 0.43 12.84
N GLY A 120 -5.93 0.32 14.15
CA GLY A 120 -4.60 -0.09 14.63
C GLY A 120 -4.21 -1.51 14.19
N ALA A 121 -5.17 -2.44 14.17
CA ALA A 121 -4.97 -3.79 13.66
C ALA A 121 -4.65 -3.80 12.16
N TYR A 122 -5.27 -2.93 11.36
CA TYR A 122 -4.91 -2.73 9.95
C TYR A 122 -3.47 -2.22 9.80
N GLY A 123 -3.04 -1.25 10.62
CA GLY A 123 -1.65 -0.79 10.60
C GLY A 123 -0.66 -1.93 10.89
N LEU A 124 -0.96 -2.77 11.89
CA LEU A 124 -0.16 -3.96 12.20
C LEU A 124 -0.15 -4.96 11.03
N ALA A 125 -1.30 -5.21 10.41
CA ALA A 125 -1.45 -6.12 9.28
C ALA A 125 -0.64 -5.65 8.05
N ASP A 126 -0.70 -4.35 7.75
CA ASP A 126 0.02 -3.72 6.63
C ASP A 126 1.54 -3.83 6.79
N ALA A 127 2.06 -3.49 7.97
CA ALA A 127 3.50 -3.63 8.26
C ALA A 127 4.03 -5.06 8.03
N HIS A 128 3.20 -6.06 8.33
CA HIS A 128 3.53 -7.46 8.11
C HIS A 128 3.43 -7.85 6.62
N ALA A 129 2.31 -7.53 5.97
CA ALA A 129 2.04 -7.93 4.60
C ALA A 129 2.81 -7.09 3.58
N GLN A 130 2.66 -5.77 3.56
CA GLN A 130 3.29 -4.89 2.56
C GLN A 130 4.80 -4.90 2.68
N GLY A 131 5.35 -4.72 3.88
CA GLY A 131 6.80 -4.77 4.10
C GLY A 131 7.41 -6.13 3.72
N GLY A 132 6.73 -7.22 4.08
CA GLY A 132 7.15 -8.57 3.73
C GLY A 132 7.11 -8.83 2.23
N MET A 133 6.01 -8.48 1.56
CA MET A 133 5.83 -8.66 0.12
C MET A 133 6.80 -7.81 -0.70
N VAL A 134 6.98 -6.53 -0.38
CA VAL A 134 7.94 -5.68 -1.12
C VAL A 134 9.36 -6.20 -0.96
N GLY A 135 9.76 -6.61 0.24
CA GLY A 135 11.04 -7.27 0.45
C GLY A 135 11.19 -8.55 -0.38
N ASP A 136 10.19 -9.45 -0.32
CA ASP A 136 10.22 -10.71 -1.05
C ASP A 136 10.29 -10.51 -2.57
N LEU A 137 9.53 -9.56 -3.11
CA LEU A 137 9.47 -9.28 -4.53
C LEU A 137 10.69 -8.50 -5.04
N SER A 138 11.44 -7.82 -4.17
CA SER A 138 12.59 -6.99 -4.55
C SER A 138 13.75 -7.79 -5.16
N TYR A 139 13.86 -9.09 -4.86
CA TYR A 139 14.86 -9.98 -5.45
C TYR A 139 14.33 -10.85 -6.60
N MET A 140 13.04 -10.72 -6.92
CA MET A 140 12.39 -11.47 -8.00
C MET A 140 12.42 -10.68 -9.32
N HIS A 141 11.62 -11.13 -10.29
CA HIS A 141 11.46 -10.41 -11.54
C HIS A 141 10.83 -9.02 -11.29
N PRO A 142 11.37 -7.91 -11.86
CA PRO A 142 10.88 -6.55 -11.57
C PRO A 142 9.39 -6.33 -11.84
N GLU A 143 8.84 -7.02 -12.85
CA GLU A 143 7.40 -7.00 -13.16
C GLU A 143 6.52 -7.49 -12.00
N PHE A 144 7.02 -8.34 -11.10
CA PHE A 144 6.25 -8.82 -9.95
C PHE A 144 6.07 -7.72 -8.92
N LEU A 145 7.17 -7.04 -8.54
CA LEU A 145 7.11 -5.88 -7.66
C LEU A 145 6.25 -4.78 -8.28
N GLN A 146 6.42 -4.50 -9.58
CA GLN A 146 5.60 -3.50 -10.25
C GLN A 146 4.12 -3.87 -10.27
N SER A 147 3.77 -5.13 -10.54
CA SER A 147 2.40 -5.62 -10.52
C SER A 147 1.78 -5.51 -9.12
N PHE A 148 2.53 -5.86 -8.08
CA PHE A 148 2.12 -5.69 -6.69
C PHE A 148 1.87 -4.22 -6.34
N LEU A 149 2.78 -3.32 -6.74
CA LEU A 149 2.61 -1.89 -6.54
C LEU A 149 1.40 -1.34 -7.29
N ALA A 150 1.12 -1.80 -8.51
CA ALA A 150 -0.08 -1.44 -9.25
C ALA A 150 -1.35 -1.98 -8.57
N GLY A 151 -1.30 -3.19 -7.99
CA GLY A 151 -2.36 -3.75 -7.16
C GLY A 151 -2.72 -2.85 -5.97
N LEU A 152 -1.71 -2.33 -5.26
CA LEU A 152 -1.91 -1.37 -4.17
C LEU A 152 -2.72 -0.15 -4.62
N ALA A 153 -2.40 0.47 -5.76
CA ALA A 153 -3.17 1.60 -6.30
C ALA A 153 -4.57 1.19 -6.79
N ALA A 154 -4.67 0.02 -7.42
CA ALA A 154 -5.93 -0.48 -7.92
C ALA A 154 -6.95 -0.65 -6.79
N SER A 155 -6.52 -0.98 -5.58
CA SER A 155 -7.41 -1.05 -4.42
C SER A 155 -8.14 0.29 -4.18
N GLY A 156 -7.46 1.43 -4.31
CA GLY A 156 -8.05 2.76 -4.17
C GLY A 156 -9.01 3.09 -5.30
N ALA A 157 -8.65 2.74 -6.54
CA ALA A 157 -9.51 2.98 -7.70
C ALA A 157 -10.79 2.12 -7.66
N LEU A 158 -10.67 0.83 -7.30
CA LEU A 158 -11.80 -0.08 -7.16
C LEU A 158 -12.74 0.33 -6.03
N THR A 159 -12.20 0.71 -4.86
CA THR A 159 -13.01 1.19 -3.73
C THR A 159 -13.69 2.52 -4.07
N SER A 160 -13.03 3.43 -4.77
CA SER A 160 -13.63 4.67 -5.27
C SER A 160 -14.78 4.38 -6.24
N ALA A 161 -14.59 3.48 -7.20
CA ALA A 161 -15.64 3.08 -8.14
C ALA A 161 -16.83 2.44 -7.42
N LEU A 162 -16.57 1.51 -6.49
CA LEU A 162 -17.59 0.89 -5.66
C LEU A 162 -18.35 1.95 -4.83
N ARG A 163 -17.69 3.02 -4.38
CA ARG A 163 -18.33 4.06 -3.58
C ARG A 163 -19.27 4.90 -4.43
N LEU A 164 -18.82 5.30 -5.61
CA LEU A 164 -19.65 6.05 -6.55
C LEU A 164 -20.90 5.24 -6.94
N ILE A 165 -20.73 3.94 -7.23
CA ILE A 165 -21.83 3.02 -7.56
C ILE A 165 -22.78 2.86 -6.36
N THR A 166 -22.26 2.56 -5.17
CA THR A 166 -23.10 2.33 -3.98
C THR A 166 -23.83 3.60 -3.54
N LYS A 167 -23.18 4.77 -3.64
CA LYS A 167 -23.84 6.03 -3.35
C LYS A 167 -25.00 6.26 -4.32
N ALA A 168 -24.79 6.06 -5.63
CA ALA A 168 -25.85 6.20 -6.63
C ALA A 168 -26.98 5.19 -6.41
N ALA A 169 -26.64 3.94 -6.09
CA ALA A 169 -27.61 2.86 -5.91
C ALA A 169 -28.45 2.99 -4.62
N PHE A 170 -27.87 3.55 -3.55
CA PHE A 170 -28.51 3.59 -2.23
C PHE A 170 -28.93 4.99 -1.76
N GLU A 171 -28.76 6.04 -2.58
CA GLU A 171 -29.11 7.43 -2.23
C GLU A 171 -30.56 7.58 -1.73
N ASN A 172 -31.49 6.83 -2.34
CA ASN A 172 -32.92 6.87 -1.99
C ASN A 172 -33.36 5.75 -1.03
N SER A 173 -32.43 4.93 -0.52
CA SER A 173 -32.75 3.83 0.40
C SER A 173 -32.71 4.32 1.85
N LYS A 174 -33.67 3.87 2.67
CA LYS A 174 -33.53 3.92 4.14
C LYS A 174 -32.24 3.22 4.55
N ASN A 175 -31.43 3.86 5.39
CA ASN A 175 -30.10 3.42 5.83
C ASN A 175 -29.13 3.09 4.67
N GLY A 176 -29.20 3.87 3.58
CA GLY A 176 -28.39 3.64 2.37
C GLY A 176 -26.88 3.60 2.64
N LEU A 177 -26.38 4.51 3.48
CA LEU A 177 -24.96 4.56 3.87
C LEU A 177 -24.51 3.26 4.57
N ARG A 178 -25.29 2.78 5.54
CA ARG A 178 -25.00 1.52 6.25
C ARG A 178 -25.05 0.32 5.30
N LYS A 179 -26.03 0.24 4.41
CA LYS A 179 -26.10 -0.84 3.40
C LYS A 179 -24.87 -0.83 2.48
N GLY A 180 -24.45 0.36 2.05
CA GLY A 180 -23.21 0.56 1.31
C GLY A 180 -22.00 0.07 2.10
N ALA A 181 -21.86 0.47 3.36
CA ALA A 181 -20.76 0.06 4.24
C ALA A 181 -20.70 -1.46 4.44
N ILE A 182 -21.83 -2.11 4.71
CA ILE A 182 -21.91 -3.58 4.86
C ILE A 182 -21.48 -4.28 3.56
N LEU A 183 -21.95 -3.80 2.40
CA LEU A 183 -21.56 -4.35 1.10
C LEU A 183 -20.05 -4.22 0.88
N PHE A 184 -19.49 -3.05 1.17
CA PHE A 184 -18.05 -2.78 1.11
C PHE A 184 -17.26 -3.80 1.93
N PHE A 185 -17.51 -3.86 3.24
CA PHE A 185 -16.73 -4.71 4.13
C PHE A 185 -16.96 -6.21 3.86
N THR A 186 -18.11 -6.59 3.32
CA THR A 186 -18.36 -7.98 2.88
C THR A 186 -17.45 -8.34 1.70
N ILE A 187 -17.40 -7.50 0.67
CA ILE A 187 -16.52 -7.71 -0.49
C ILE A 187 -15.06 -7.74 -0.02
N SER A 188 -14.66 -6.80 0.84
CA SER A 188 -13.29 -6.73 1.38
C SER A 188 -12.94 -7.98 2.19
N THR A 189 -13.85 -8.48 3.03
CA THR A 189 -13.62 -9.71 3.82
C THR A 189 -13.37 -10.92 2.91
N PHE A 190 -14.16 -11.10 1.84
CA PHE A 190 -13.92 -12.17 0.88
C PHE A 190 -12.60 -12.00 0.13
N PHE A 191 -12.24 -10.76 -0.22
CA PHE A 191 -11.00 -10.47 -0.92
C PHE A 191 -9.77 -10.74 -0.04
N GLU A 192 -9.79 -10.35 1.24
CA GLU A 192 -8.69 -10.65 2.18
C GLU A 192 -8.53 -12.15 2.39
N LEU A 193 -9.64 -12.89 2.50
CA LEU A 193 -9.61 -14.35 2.57
C LEU A 193 -8.98 -14.96 1.30
N LEU A 194 -9.33 -14.44 0.12
CA LEU A 194 -8.69 -14.82 -1.13
C LEU A 194 -7.17 -14.55 -1.08
N CYS A 195 -6.72 -13.41 -0.58
CA CYS A 195 -5.30 -13.10 -0.43
C CYS A 195 -4.56 -14.11 0.47
N VAL A 196 -5.18 -14.54 1.59
CA VAL A 196 -4.65 -15.61 2.44
C VAL A 196 -4.47 -16.89 1.62
N PHE A 197 -5.48 -17.33 0.87
CA PHE A 197 -5.40 -18.54 0.05
C PHE A 197 -4.36 -18.44 -1.07
N LEU A 198 -4.31 -17.31 -1.77
CA LEU A 198 -3.37 -17.05 -2.85
C LEU A 198 -1.93 -17.13 -2.35
N TYR A 199 -1.62 -16.47 -1.24
CA TYR A 199 -0.26 -16.51 -0.66
C TYR A 199 0.07 -17.86 0.00
N ALA A 200 -0.90 -18.48 0.69
CA ALA A 200 -0.67 -19.76 1.37
C ALA A 200 -0.44 -20.91 0.38
N ILE A 201 -1.22 -20.97 -0.70
CA ILE A 201 -1.32 -22.18 -1.53
C ILE A 201 -0.74 -21.96 -2.92
N ILE A 202 -1.11 -20.88 -3.60
CA ILE A 202 -0.83 -20.69 -5.04
C ILE A 202 0.57 -20.13 -5.24
N PHE A 203 0.88 -18.99 -4.64
CA PHE A 203 2.14 -18.26 -4.83
C PHE A 203 3.41 -19.11 -4.61
N PRO A 204 3.57 -19.87 -3.50
CA PRO A 204 4.78 -20.69 -3.28
C PRO A 204 4.92 -21.87 -4.25
N LYS A 205 3.85 -22.26 -4.95
CA LYS A 205 3.87 -23.38 -5.90
C LYS A 205 4.27 -22.98 -7.31
N LEU A 206 4.31 -21.69 -7.63
CA LEU A 206 4.67 -21.20 -8.97
C LEU A 206 6.16 -21.46 -9.29
N PRO A 207 6.51 -22.08 -10.43
CA PRO A 207 7.89 -22.44 -10.76
C PRO A 207 8.89 -21.27 -10.70
N ILE A 208 8.54 -20.13 -11.32
CA ILE A 208 9.37 -18.92 -11.28
C ILE A 208 9.58 -18.37 -9.86
N VAL A 209 8.57 -18.46 -8.98
CA VAL A 209 8.66 -18.01 -7.59
C VAL A 209 9.59 -18.95 -6.79
N LYS A 210 9.46 -20.26 -6.99
CA LYS A 210 10.40 -21.25 -6.41
C LYS A 210 11.83 -20.98 -6.86
N TYR A 211 12.04 -20.70 -8.14
CA TYR A 211 13.35 -20.38 -8.69
C TYR A 211 14.01 -19.20 -7.95
N TYR A 212 13.33 -18.07 -7.84
CA TYR A 212 13.90 -16.89 -7.16
C TYR A 212 14.12 -17.13 -5.67
N ARG A 213 13.22 -17.83 -4.99
CA ARG A 213 13.37 -18.18 -3.56
C ARG A 213 14.55 -19.14 -3.34
N SER A 214 14.73 -20.13 -4.21
CA SER A 214 15.89 -21.04 -4.16
C SER A 214 17.20 -20.30 -4.43
N LYS A 215 17.19 -19.36 -5.38
CA LYS A 215 18.34 -18.49 -5.65
C LYS A 215 18.68 -17.65 -4.42
N ALA A 216 17.71 -16.98 -3.82
CA ALA A 216 17.94 -16.19 -2.60
C ALA A 216 18.47 -17.06 -1.44
N ALA A 217 17.98 -18.31 -1.30
CA ALA A 217 18.51 -19.25 -0.31
C ALA A 217 19.98 -19.62 -0.58
N SER A 218 20.35 -19.88 -1.83
CA SER A 218 21.75 -20.15 -2.22
C SER A 218 22.68 -18.95 -1.97
N GLU A 219 22.13 -17.73 -1.98
CA GLU A 219 22.84 -16.50 -1.63
C GLU A 219 22.85 -16.22 -0.10
N GLY A 220 22.38 -17.17 0.72
CA GLY A 220 22.42 -17.09 2.18
C GLY A 220 21.16 -16.54 2.85
N SER A 221 20.04 -16.38 2.13
CA SER A 221 18.77 -15.94 2.73
C SER A 221 18.13 -17.04 3.56
N LYS A 222 17.90 -16.77 4.85
CA LYS A 222 17.14 -17.65 5.76
C LYS A 222 15.63 -17.38 5.75
N THR A 223 15.22 -16.24 5.19
CA THR A 223 13.84 -15.74 5.29
C THR A 223 12.85 -16.54 4.45
N VAL A 224 13.35 -17.18 3.37
CA VAL A 224 12.58 -17.94 2.38
C VAL A 224 12.34 -19.42 2.75
N THR A 225 12.88 -19.89 3.88
CA THR A 225 12.84 -21.30 4.29
C THR A 225 11.43 -21.89 4.38
N GLY A 226 10.49 -21.15 5.01
CA GLY A 226 9.10 -21.59 5.13
C GLY A 226 8.36 -21.61 3.78
N ASP A 227 8.72 -20.70 2.89
CA ASP A 227 8.14 -20.58 1.57
C ASP A 227 8.63 -21.68 0.61
N LEU A 228 9.90 -22.05 0.70
CA LEU A 228 10.45 -23.19 -0.04
C LEU A 228 9.83 -24.52 0.39
N ALA A 229 9.68 -24.73 1.70
CA ALA A 229 8.99 -25.90 2.24
C ALA A 229 7.53 -25.99 1.74
N ALA A 230 6.80 -24.87 1.73
CA ALA A 230 5.45 -24.82 1.18
C ALA A 230 5.40 -25.07 -0.35
N GLY A 231 6.48 -24.75 -1.06
CA GLY A 231 6.68 -25.08 -2.47
C GLY A 231 7.12 -26.53 -2.72
N GLY A 232 7.28 -27.35 -1.67
CA GLY A 232 7.74 -28.74 -1.78
C GLY A 232 9.27 -28.89 -1.97
N ILE A 233 10.04 -27.83 -1.70
CA ILE A 233 11.50 -27.85 -1.75
C ILE A 233 12.03 -27.95 -0.31
N GLN A 234 12.64 -29.08 0.02
CA GLN A 234 13.40 -29.20 1.25
C GLN A 234 14.77 -28.56 1.05
N THR A 235 15.07 -27.51 1.80
CA THR A 235 16.43 -26.99 1.88
C THR A 235 17.25 -27.98 2.68
N SER A 236 18.07 -28.80 2.01
CA SER A 236 19.16 -29.50 2.68
C SER A 236 20.06 -28.45 3.29
N THR A 237 20.12 -28.38 4.61
CA THR A 237 21.16 -27.63 5.32
C THR A 237 22.48 -28.40 5.17
N THR A 238 22.93 -28.65 3.94
CA THR A 238 24.29 -29.07 3.69
C THR A 238 25.14 -27.82 3.91
N GLY A 239 25.74 -27.74 5.09
CA GLY A 239 26.85 -26.85 5.36
C GLY A 239 28.03 -27.27 4.50
N ASP A 240 28.02 -26.85 3.24
CA ASP A 240 29.19 -26.86 2.40
C ASP A 240 29.84 -25.48 2.54
N ASP A 241 30.78 -25.39 3.49
CA ASP A 241 31.69 -24.26 3.73
C ASP A 241 32.69 -24.14 2.56
N GLY A 242 32.20 -23.90 1.34
CA GLY A 242 32.98 -24.13 0.12
C GLY A 242 33.17 -22.96 -0.84
N ASP A 243 32.39 -21.87 -0.77
CA ASP A 243 32.60 -20.78 -1.72
C ASP A 243 32.30 -19.41 -1.10
N ALA A 244 33.18 -18.45 -1.37
CA ALA A 244 33.39 -17.19 -0.65
C ALA A 244 32.15 -16.65 0.09
N LYS A 245 32.18 -16.68 1.44
CA LYS A 245 31.33 -15.86 2.33
C LYS A 245 31.64 -14.38 2.06
N GLN A 246 31.17 -13.87 0.92
CA GLN A 246 31.18 -12.47 0.63
C GLN A 246 30.24 -11.82 1.65
N GLU A 247 30.81 -10.98 2.51
CA GLU A 247 30.15 -10.43 3.68
C GLU A 247 28.86 -9.69 3.27
N ARG A 248 27.70 -10.21 3.72
CA ARG A 248 26.39 -9.57 3.48
C ARG A 248 26.43 -8.16 4.05
N LYS A 249 26.07 -7.15 3.26
CA LYS A 249 25.96 -5.78 3.77
C LYS A 249 24.91 -5.71 4.87
N GLY A 250 25.25 -5.06 5.98
CA GLY A 250 24.32 -4.78 7.06
C GLY A 250 23.28 -3.72 6.67
N ASN A 251 22.12 -3.70 7.36
CA ASN A 251 21.03 -2.75 7.09
C ASN A 251 21.49 -1.28 7.13
N LYS A 252 22.43 -0.94 8.03
CA LYS A 252 23.00 0.42 8.12
C LYS A 252 23.76 0.80 6.85
N GLN A 253 24.57 -0.10 6.31
CA GLN A 253 25.32 0.14 5.08
C GLN A 253 24.39 0.25 3.87
N LEU A 254 23.41 -0.66 3.76
CA LEU A 254 22.40 -0.60 2.70
C LEU A 254 21.62 0.73 2.72
N LEU A 255 21.25 1.20 3.91
CA LEU A 255 20.61 2.50 4.06
C LEU A 255 21.53 3.64 3.66
N MET A 256 22.80 3.65 4.08
CA MET A 256 23.73 4.72 3.72
C MET A 256 23.97 4.81 2.19
N GLU A 257 24.02 3.68 1.49
CA GLU A 257 24.20 3.63 0.02
C GLU A 257 22.93 4.04 -0.77
N ASN A 258 21.77 4.01 -0.12
CA ASN A 258 20.46 4.25 -0.74
C ASN A 258 19.64 5.31 0.01
N ILE A 259 20.32 6.20 0.74
CA ILE A 259 19.67 7.19 1.60
C ILE A 259 18.87 8.21 0.79
N ASP A 260 19.32 8.50 -0.43
CA ASP A 260 18.61 9.30 -1.41
C ASP A 260 17.25 8.68 -1.74
N TYR A 261 17.20 7.41 -2.13
CA TYR A 261 15.96 6.70 -2.41
C TYR A 261 15.04 6.59 -1.19
N ALA A 262 15.60 6.39 0.00
CA ALA A 262 14.84 6.33 1.23
C ALA A 262 14.19 7.67 1.58
N ILE A 263 14.96 8.77 1.52
CA ILE A 263 14.44 10.14 1.73
C ILE A 263 13.43 10.51 0.64
N ASP A 264 13.70 10.15 -0.62
CA ASP A 264 12.81 10.38 -1.75
C ASP A 264 11.43 9.75 -1.53
N LEU A 265 11.37 8.48 -1.09
CA LEU A 265 10.09 7.85 -0.72
C LEU A 265 9.42 8.53 0.46
N PHE A 266 10.17 8.85 1.52
CA PHE A 266 9.62 9.58 2.65
C PHE A 266 8.97 10.90 2.20
N LEU A 267 9.66 11.70 1.39
CA LEU A 267 9.18 12.98 0.87
C LEU A 267 7.98 12.84 -0.08
N ILE A 268 7.96 11.79 -0.92
CA ILE A 268 6.80 11.49 -1.78
C ILE A 268 5.53 11.40 -0.94
N TYR A 269 5.58 10.64 0.15
CA TYR A 269 4.41 10.34 0.98
C TYR A 269 4.12 11.41 2.02
N VAL A 270 5.13 12.14 2.53
CA VAL A 270 4.93 13.36 3.32
C VAL A 270 4.04 14.33 2.56
N LEU A 271 4.43 14.67 1.33
CA LEU A 271 3.68 15.60 0.51
C LEU A 271 2.28 15.06 0.22
N THR A 272 2.19 13.84 -0.32
CA THR A 272 0.90 13.28 -0.74
C THR A 272 -0.10 13.24 0.42
N LEU A 273 0.30 12.73 1.60
CA LEU A 273 -0.61 12.53 2.73
C LEU A 273 -0.83 13.79 3.56
N SER A 274 -0.04 14.85 3.35
CA SER A 274 -0.36 16.17 3.86
C SER A 274 -1.49 16.84 3.09
N ILE A 275 -1.91 16.33 1.92
CA ILE A 275 -2.98 16.89 1.10
C ILE A 275 -4.15 15.89 0.96
N PHE A 276 -3.85 14.64 0.66
CA PHE A 276 -4.84 13.60 0.42
C PHE A 276 -4.98 12.68 1.65
N PRO A 277 -6.19 12.29 2.08
CA PRO A 277 -7.50 12.74 1.61
C PRO A 277 -8.06 13.96 2.37
N GLY A 278 -7.52 14.28 3.55
CA GLY A 278 -8.14 15.21 4.51
C GLY A 278 -8.42 16.60 3.96
N PHE A 279 -7.41 17.27 3.40
CA PHE A 279 -7.63 18.57 2.75
C PHE A 279 -8.64 18.50 1.59
N LEU A 280 -8.64 17.42 0.80
CA LEU A 280 -9.59 17.29 -0.31
C LEU A 280 -11.04 17.10 0.15
N SER A 281 -11.27 16.41 1.28
CA SER A 281 -12.61 16.14 1.79
C SER A 281 -13.20 17.29 2.60
N GLU A 282 -12.38 18.00 3.39
CA GLU A 282 -12.87 18.99 4.35
C GLU A 282 -12.56 20.45 3.98
N ASP A 283 -11.52 20.70 3.17
CA ASP A 283 -10.90 22.03 3.09
C ASP A 283 -11.08 22.76 1.75
N THR A 284 -11.82 22.18 0.80
CA THR A 284 -11.96 22.69 -0.56
C THR A 284 -13.11 23.68 -0.76
N GLY A 285 -14.12 23.68 0.12
CA GLY A 285 -15.24 24.65 0.11
C GLY A 285 -16.52 24.11 -0.55
N LYS A 286 -17.37 25.03 -1.04
CA LYS A 286 -18.65 24.68 -1.70
C LYS A 286 -18.46 24.59 -3.22
N HIS A 287 -18.90 23.49 -3.81
CA HIS A 287 -18.75 23.20 -5.24
C HIS A 287 -20.04 22.68 -5.87
N SER A 288 -20.13 22.73 -7.20
CA SER A 288 -21.34 22.34 -7.94
C SER A 288 -21.71 20.86 -7.77
N LEU A 289 -20.72 20.01 -7.49
CA LEU A 289 -20.91 18.57 -7.26
C LEU A 289 -21.45 18.24 -5.85
N GLY A 290 -21.61 19.22 -4.96
CA GLY A 290 -22.16 19.03 -3.62
C GLY A 290 -21.47 17.89 -2.86
N THR A 291 -22.25 16.94 -2.33
CA THR A 291 -21.73 15.79 -1.57
C THR A 291 -20.92 14.80 -2.42
N TRP A 292 -20.94 14.92 -3.75
CA TRP A 292 -20.15 14.08 -4.66
C TRP A 292 -18.74 14.61 -4.89
N TYR A 293 -18.47 15.86 -4.52
CA TYR A 293 -17.22 16.52 -4.87
C TYR A 293 -15.98 15.82 -4.31
N ALA A 294 -15.94 15.57 -3.00
CA ALA A 294 -14.84 14.86 -2.35
C ALA A 294 -14.64 13.45 -2.93
N LEU A 295 -15.73 12.73 -3.20
CA LEU A 295 -15.68 11.39 -3.79
C LEU A 295 -15.07 11.39 -5.19
N VAL A 296 -15.41 12.40 -6.01
CA VAL A 296 -14.83 12.56 -7.35
C VAL A 296 -13.34 12.89 -7.24
N LEU A 297 -12.94 13.81 -6.36
CA LEU A 297 -11.52 14.13 -6.16
C LEU A 297 -10.71 12.89 -5.72
N ILE A 298 -11.23 12.12 -4.75
CA ILE A 298 -10.59 10.89 -4.28
C ILE A 298 -10.49 9.85 -5.41
N ALA A 299 -11.55 9.69 -6.22
CA ALA A 299 -11.53 8.80 -7.37
C ALA A 299 -10.48 9.23 -8.41
N MET A 300 -10.39 10.53 -8.70
CA MET A 300 -9.42 11.08 -9.64
C MET A 300 -7.98 10.87 -9.17
N TYR A 301 -7.70 11.11 -7.88
CA TYR A 301 -6.39 10.78 -7.30
C TYR A 301 -6.06 9.29 -7.48
N ASN A 302 -6.96 8.39 -7.09
CA ASN A 302 -6.72 6.96 -7.11
C ASN A 302 -6.53 6.40 -8.54
N VAL A 303 -7.33 6.87 -9.50
CA VAL A 303 -7.19 6.47 -10.91
C VAL A 303 -5.85 6.92 -11.47
N PHE A 304 -5.45 8.17 -11.20
CA PHE A 304 -4.18 8.68 -11.70
C PHE A 304 -2.98 8.10 -10.96
N ASP A 305 -3.08 7.75 -9.67
CA ASP A 305 -2.06 6.96 -8.97
C ASP A 305 -1.85 5.61 -9.66
N LEU A 306 -2.94 4.91 -10.02
CA LEU A 306 -2.88 3.65 -10.75
C LEU A 306 -2.20 3.82 -12.12
N ILE A 307 -2.61 4.83 -12.90
CA ILE A 307 -1.96 5.16 -14.18
C ILE A 307 -0.47 5.45 -13.98
N GLY A 308 -0.13 6.23 -12.94
CA GLY A 308 1.24 6.58 -12.59
C GLY A 308 2.11 5.36 -12.32
N ARG A 309 1.58 4.33 -11.65
CA ARG A 309 2.33 3.09 -11.36
C ARG A 309 2.58 2.22 -12.59
N TYR A 310 1.75 2.35 -13.62
CA TYR A 310 1.97 1.68 -14.91
C TYR A 310 2.86 2.49 -15.86
N ALA A 311 2.95 3.81 -15.72
CA ALA A 311 3.76 4.66 -16.59
C ALA A 311 5.22 4.18 -16.77
N PRO A 312 5.93 3.67 -15.73
CA PRO A 312 7.28 3.12 -15.89
C PRO A 312 7.40 1.85 -16.76
N LEU A 313 6.29 1.17 -17.12
CA LEU A 313 6.33 0.11 -18.14
C LEU A 313 6.73 0.66 -19.51
N VAL A 314 6.39 1.93 -19.76
CA VAL A 314 6.79 2.64 -20.96
C VAL A 314 8.19 3.19 -20.74
N LYS A 315 9.20 2.57 -21.37
CA LYS A 315 10.62 2.80 -21.06
C LYS A 315 11.04 4.28 -21.08
N PHE A 316 10.50 5.11 -21.97
CA PHE A 316 10.86 6.53 -22.05
C PHE A 316 10.28 7.36 -20.88
N LEU A 317 9.21 6.88 -20.23
CA LEU A 317 8.63 7.51 -19.05
C LEU A 317 9.32 7.05 -17.77
N LYS A 318 10.10 5.98 -17.79
CA LYS A 318 10.77 5.47 -16.59
C LYS A 318 11.96 6.34 -16.22
N LEU A 319 11.88 6.99 -15.07
CA LEU A 319 13.00 7.73 -14.50
C LEU A 319 13.90 6.77 -13.72
N GLU A 320 15.14 6.58 -14.19
CA GLU A 320 16.14 5.74 -13.51
C GLU A 320 17.32 6.55 -12.94
N SER A 321 17.47 7.81 -13.33
CA SER A 321 18.53 8.67 -12.80
C SER A 321 18.17 9.16 -11.41
N ARG A 322 18.96 8.76 -10.40
CA ARG A 322 18.84 9.19 -8.99
C ARG A 322 18.64 10.70 -8.87
N ARG A 323 19.50 11.49 -9.53
CA ARG A 323 19.42 12.96 -9.51
C ARG A 323 18.09 13.50 -10.03
N TRP A 324 17.59 12.97 -11.16
CA TRP A 324 16.33 13.44 -11.74
C TRP A 324 15.11 13.00 -10.94
N ILE A 325 15.16 11.81 -10.31
CA ILE A 325 14.12 11.36 -9.38
C ILE A 325 14.02 12.35 -8.20
N THR A 326 15.13 12.65 -7.53
CA THR A 326 15.14 13.59 -6.41
C THR A 326 14.66 14.99 -6.83
N ILE A 327 15.11 15.52 -7.98
CA ILE A 327 14.63 16.81 -8.50
C ILE A 327 13.12 16.79 -8.74
N ALA A 328 12.60 15.72 -9.36
CA ALA A 328 11.16 15.58 -9.61
C ALA A 328 10.39 15.56 -8.29
N ILE A 329 10.85 14.83 -7.28
CA ILE A 329 10.20 14.73 -5.97
C ILE A 329 10.21 16.07 -5.23
N LEU A 330 11.35 16.77 -5.18
CA LEU A 330 11.44 18.08 -4.56
C LEU A 330 10.52 19.10 -5.26
N SER A 331 10.43 19.04 -6.59
CA SER A 331 9.54 19.92 -7.36
C SER A 331 8.05 19.72 -7.01
N ARG A 332 7.64 18.52 -6.55
CA ARG A 332 6.26 18.26 -6.15
C ARG A 332 5.83 19.12 -4.95
N PHE A 333 6.75 19.61 -4.12
CA PHE A 333 6.38 20.49 -2.99
C PHE A 333 5.77 21.83 -3.45
N LEU A 334 5.95 22.22 -4.72
CA LEU A 334 5.20 23.33 -5.33
C LEU A 334 3.69 23.09 -5.38
N LEU A 335 3.24 21.84 -5.21
CA LEU A 335 1.81 21.51 -5.11
C LEU A 335 1.17 22.07 -3.86
N ILE A 336 1.87 22.20 -2.73
CA ILE A 336 1.30 22.76 -1.49
C ILE A 336 0.75 24.18 -1.73
N PRO A 337 1.55 25.16 -2.20
CA PRO A 337 1.00 26.48 -2.51
C PRO A 337 -0.04 26.41 -3.64
N ALA A 338 0.13 25.55 -4.65
CA ALA A 338 -0.85 25.40 -5.73
C ALA A 338 -2.23 24.98 -5.21
N PHE A 339 -2.31 23.98 -4.33
CA PHE A 339 -3.56 23.54 -3.68
C PHE A 339 -4.15 24.64 -2.81
N TYR A 340 -3.32 25.35 -2.02
CA TYR A 340 -3.77 26.47 -1.19
C TYR A 340 -4.42 27.58 -2.01
N PHE A 341 -3.77 28.03 -3.10
CA PHE A 341 -4.31 29.08 -3.96
C PHE A 341 -5.54 28.60 -4.73
N THR A 342 -5.56 27.34 -5.17
CA THR A 342 -6.70 26.76 -5.91
C THR A 342 -7.92 26.63 -5.02
N ALA A 343 -7.79 26.25 -3.73
CA ALA A 343 -8.92 26.20 -2.81
C ALA A 343 -9.52 27.59 -2.51
N LYS A 344 -8.75 28.67 -2.66
CA LYS A 344 -9.21 30.04 -2.43
C LYS A 344 -9.77 30.73 -3.67
N TYR A 345 -9.14 30.49 -4.82
CA TYR A 345 -9.35 31.29 -6.02
C TYR A 345 -9.66 30.45 -7.27
N GLY A 346 -9.39 29.15 -7.22
CA GLY A 346 -9.56 28.25 -8.34
C GLY A 346 -10.98 27.67 -8.42
N ASP A 347 -11.32 27.16 -9.60
CA ASP A 347 -12.54 26.38 -9.80
C ASP A 347 -12.34 24.89 -9.51
N GLN A 348 -13.45 24.15 -9.54
CA GLN A 348 -13.47 22.70 -9.33
C GLN A 348 -12.64 21.91 -10.36
N GLY A 349 -12.47 22.45 -11.57
CA GLY A 349 -11.67 21.84 -12.64
C GLY A 349 -10.18 21.89 -12.32
N TRP A 350 -9.68 23.04 -11.85
CA TRP A 350 -8.30 23.19 -11.40
C TRP A 350 -7.97 22.30 -10.21
N MET A 351 -8.88 22.21 -9.23
CA MET A 351 -8.70 21.30 -8.10
C MET A 351 -8.62 19.84 -8.58
N THR A 352 -9.52 19.44 -9.48
CA THR A 352 -9.52 18.09 -10.07
C THR A 352 -8.22 17.80 -10.83
N PHE A 353 -7.70 18.76 -11.58
CA PHE A 353 -6.43 18.65 -12.29
C PHE A 353 -5.26 18.45 -11.31
N LEU A 354 -5.14 19.30 -10.28
CA LEU A 354 -4.08 19.18 -9.28
C LEU A 354 -4.14 17.85 -8.53
N THR A 355 -5.34 17.40 -8.16
CA THR A 355 -5.55 16.09 -7.52
C THR A 355 -5.14 14.93 -8.42
N SER A 356 -5.45 15.00 -9.72
CA SER A 356 -5.04 13.99 -10.70
C SER A 356 -3.51 13.98 -10.87
N PHE A 357 -2.89 15.15 -10.97
CA PHE A 357 -1.44 15.29 -11.08
C PHE A 357 -0.70 14.81 -9.82
N LEU A 358 -1.27 15.08 -8.63
CA LEU A 358 -0.76 14.57 -7.36
C LEU A 358 -0.72 13.03 -7.37
N GLY A 359 -1.81 12.38 -7.79
CA GLY A 359 -1.89 10.92 -7.92
C GLY A 359 -0.90 10.38 -8.95
N LEU A 360 -0.89 10.94 -10.16
CA LEU A 360 0.00 10.52 -11.24
C LEU A 360 1.48 10.53 -10.82
N THR A 361 1.93 11.63 -10.23
CA THR A 361 3.32 11.79 -9.80
C THR A 361 3.64 10.94 -8.58
N ASN A 362 2.69 10.71 -7.67
CA ASN A 362 2.85 9.81 -6.53
C ASN A 362 3.15 8.37 -6.98
N GLY A 363 2.30 7.82 -7.85
CA GLY A 363 2.43 6.44 -8.32
C GLY A 363 3.67 6.25 -9.17
N HIS A 364 3.94 7.19 -10.08
CA HIS A 364 5.07 7.12 -11.00
C HIS A 364 6.41 7.12 -10.28
N LEU A 365 6.64 8.09 -9.39
CA LEU A 365 7.92 8.23 -8.71
C LEU A 365 8.13 7.11 -7.68
N THR A 366 7.06 6.65 -7.01
CA THR A 366 7.12 5.49 -6.10
C THR A 366 7.64 4.25 -6.82
N VAL A 367 7.11 3.92 -8.00
CA VAL A 367 7.56 2.77 -8.79
C VAL A 367 8.99 2.97 -9.31
N CYS A 368 9.34 4.18 -9.74
CA CYS A 368 10.70 4.49 -10.17
C CYS A 368 11.73 4.25 -9.06
N VAL A 369 11.44 4.65 -7.82
CA VAL A 369 12.32 4.42 -6.67
C VAL A 369 12.37 2.93 -6.30
N LEU A 370 11.22 2.31 -6.03
CA LEU A 370 11.16 0.93 -5.50
C LEU A 370 11.68 -0.11 -6.49
N THR A 371 11.61 0.13 -7.80
CA THR A 371 12.17 -0.79 -8.81
C THR A 371 13.62 -0.50 -9.18
N SER A 372 14.17 0.67 -8.81
CA SER A 372 15.55 1.04 -9.12
C SER A 372 16.51 0.77 -7.97
N ALA A 373 16.08 1.04 -6.73
CA ALA A 373 16.94 0.93 -5.55
C ALA A 373 17.50 -0.49 -5.30
N PRO A 374 16.72 -1.59 -5.43
CA PRO A 374 17.24 -2.94 -5.20
C PRO A 374 18.18 -3.46 -6.29
N LYS A 375 18.34 -2.79 -7.44
CA LYS A 375 19.18 -3.30 -8.53
C LYS A 375 20.65 -3.34 -8.12
N GLY A 376 21.35 -4.43 -8.48
CA GLY A 376 22.78 -4.59 -8.24
C GLY A 376 23.16 -5.22 -6.89
N TYR A 377 22.17 -5.52 -6.04
CA TYR A 377 22.35 -6.22 -4.76
C TYR A 377 22.01 -7.72 -4.88
N LYS A 378 22.48 -8.53 -3.92
CA LYS A 378 22.09 -9.95 -3.81
C LYS A 378 20.69 -10.08 -3.18
N GLY A 379 20.04 -11.22 -3.33
CA GLY A 379 18.68 -11.47 -2.85
C GLY A 379 18.42 -11.12 -1.37
N PRO A 380 19.28 -11.53 -0.41
CA PRO A 380 19.13 -11.14 0.99
C PRO A 380 19.23 -9.62 1.23
N GLU A 381 20.04 -8.92 0.44
CA GLU A 381 20.24 -7.47 0.53
C GLU A 381 19.09 -6.71 -0.14
N GLN A 382 18.59 -7.21 -1.28
CA GLN A 382 17.41 -6.70 -1.96
C GLN A 382 16.16 -6.81 -1.07
N ASN A 383 15.99 -7.93 -0.37
CA ASN A 383 14.90 -8.11 0.59
C ASN A 383 14.99 -7.12 1.77
N ALA A 384 16.18 -6.98 2.37
CA ALA A 384 16.41 -6.02 3.45
C ALA A 384 16.17 -4.58 2.98
N LEU A 385 16.70 -4.20 1.81
CA LEU A 385 16.51 -2.87 1.24
C LEU A 385 15.04 -2.60 0.91
N GLY A 386 14.29 -3.56 0.38
CA GLY A 386 12.85 -3.45 0.17
C GLY A 386 12.11 -3.11 1.47
N ASN A 387 12.44 -3.79 2.58
CA ASN A 387 11.86 -3.49 3.89
C ASN A 387 12.22 -2.08 4.39
N ILE A 388 13.49 -1.67 4.25
CA ILE A 388 13.94 -0.32 4.61
C ILE A 388 13.17 0.74 3.81
N LEU A 389 12.99 0.54 2.50
CA LEU A 389 12.26 1.50 1.67
C LEU A 389 10.79 1.61 2.07
N VAL A 390 10.12 0.50 2.41
CA VAL A 390 8.75 0.55 2.95
C VAL A 390 8.71 1.22 4.32
N LEU A 391 9.74 1.07 5.17
CA LEU A 391 9.83 1.79 6.45
C LEU A 391 9.83 3.31 6.24
N PHE A 392 10.60 3.81 5.27
CA PHE A 392 10.62 5.24 4.94
C PHE A 392 9.31 5.70 4.28
N LEU A 393 8.69 4.84 3.46
CA LEU A 393 7.35 5.07 2.91
C LEU A 393 6.32 5.26 4.04
N LEU A 394 6.21 4.31 4.98
CA LEU A 394 5.27 4.42 6.10
C LEU A 394 5.62 5.58 7.04
N GLY A 395 6.91 5.85 7.26
CA GLY A 395 7.35 7.04 8.00
C GLY A 395 6.88 8.33 7.34
N GLY A 396 6.93 8.39 6.01
CA GLY A 396 6.43 9.51 5.21
C GLY A 396 4.91 9.65 5.29
N LEU A 397 4.18 8.52 5.25
CA LEU A 397 2.73 8.51 5.48
C LEU A 397 2.39 9.09 6.87
N PHE A 398 3.07 8.65 7.92
CA PHE A 398 2.84 9.12 9.28
C PHE A 398 3.08 10.63 9.43
N ALA A 399 4.21 11.11 8.92
CA ALA A 399 4.53 12.53 8.92
C ALA A 399 3.54 13.34 8.08
N GLY A 400 3.18 12.87 6.87
CA GLY A 400 2.19 13.51 6.01
C GLY A 400 0.82 13.64 6.66
N VAL A 401 0.28 12.54 7.23
CA VAL A 401 -0.99 12.56 7.97
C VAL A 401 -0.96 13.53 9.16
N THR A 402 0.19 13.67 9.82
CA THR A 402 0.34 14.66 10.91
C THR A 402 0.31 16.09 10.36
N LEU A 403 0.98 16.35 9.24
CA LEU A 403 1.01 17.66 8.59
C LEU A 403 -0.32 18.06 7.95
N ASP A 404 -1.18 17.11 7.57
CA ASP A 404 -2.53 17.37 7.07
C ASP A 404 -3.38 18.20 8.06
N TRP A 405 -3.15 18.04 9.36
CA TRP A 405 -3.83 18.84 10.38
C TRP A 405 -3.50 20.33 10.32
N LEU A 406 -2.36 20.70 9.72
CA LEU A 406 -1.96 22.11 9.59
C LEU A 406 -2.94 22.90 8.69
N TRP A 407 -3.67 22.24 7.79
CA TRP A 407 -4.69 22.88 6.96
C TRP A 407 -5.90 23.42 7.75
N LEU A 408 -6.11 22.91 8.96
CA LEU A 408 -7.20 23.35 9.85
C LEU A 408 -6.84 24.62 10.64
N ILE A 409 -5.55 24.99 10.70
CA ILE A 409 -5.11 26.16 11.47
C ILE A 409 -5.78 27.43 10.91
N GLY A 410 -6.44 28.17 11.79
CA GLY A 410 -7.14 29.41 11.44
C GLY A 410 -8.53 29.21 10.82
N LYS A 411 -9.04 27.98 10.72
CA LYS A 411 -10.38 27.69 10.17
C LYS A 411 -11.52 27.66 11.19
N GLY A 412 -11.26 27.97 12.45
CA GLY A 412 -12.30 28.25 13.47
C GLY A 412 -13.33 27.13 13.63
N TRP A 413 -12.84 25.92 13.96
CA TRP A 413 -13.67 24.76 14.31
C TRP A 413 -13.96 24.72 15.81
#